data_AF-A0A920QJ09-F1
#
_entry.id   AF-A0A920QJ09-F1
#
_cell.length_a   1.000
_cell.length_b   1.000
_cell.length_c   1.000
_cell.angle_alpha   90.00
_cell.angle_beta   90.00
_cell.angle_gamma   90.00
#
_symmetry.space_group_name_H-M   'P 1'
#
loop_
_entity.id
_entity.type
_entity.pdbx_description
1 polymer ?
#
loop_
_entity_poly.entity_id
_entity_poly.type
_entity_poly.pdbx_seq_one_letter_code
_entity_poly.pdbx_strand_id
1 'polypeptide(L)'
;MGELAPGKARLEKAGLELRTEKKRVFVDMVAFDSLAQKAGIDFDWEILSLQIPTDRPAKQWVYLPAFLLLALLIFVQRKRRTHSPESH
;
A
#
# COMPACT_ATOMS: atom_id res chain seq x y z
N MET A 1 5.89 -24.78 -3.02
CA MET A 1 7.06 -25.17 -3.84
C MET A 1 6.82 -24.64 -5.24
N GLY A 2 7.81 -23.97 -5.82
CA GLY A 2 7.65 -23.16 -7.03
C GLY A 2 7.36 -23.97 -8.29
N GLU A 3 6.51 -23.39 -9.12
CA GLU A 3 6.40 -23.71 -10.54
C GLU A 3 6.48 -22.38 -11.30
N LEU A 4 7.39 -22.31 -12.28
CA LEU A 4 7.87 -21.10 -12.94
C LEU A 4 6.90 -20.54 -14.00
N ALA A 5 5.61 -20.38 -13.66
CA ALA A 5 4.69 -19.57 -14.47
C ALA A 5 3.49 -18.98 -13.68
N PRO A 6 3.67 -17.84 -12.99
CA PRO A 6 2.54 -16.92 -12.80
C PRO A 6 2.87 -15.42 -12.98
N GLY A 7 4.05 -15.07 -13.51
CA GLY A 7 4.45 -13.68 -13.77
C GLY A 7 4.34 -13.30 -15.26
N LYS A 8 5.09 -14.02 -16.11
CA LYS A 8 5.20 -13.73 -17.55
C LYS A 8 3.84 -13.75 -18.27
N ALA A 9 3.01 -14.77 -18.02
CA ALA A 9 1.68 -14.86 -18.61
C ALA A 9 0.73 -13.71 -18.19
N ARG A 10 0.94 -13.11 -17.01
CA ARG A 10 0.17 -11.92 -16.57
C ARG A 10 0.65 -10.66 -17.28
N LEU A 11 1.96 -10.55 -17.51
CA LEU A 11 2.57 -9.47 -18.26
C LEU A 11 2.14 -9.53 -19.74
N GLU A 12 2.17 -10.72 -20.34
CA GLU A 12 1.68 -10.95 -21.71
C GLU A 12 0.18 -10.61 -21.84
N LYS A 13 -0.66 -10.97 -20.85
CA LYS A 13 -2.08 -10.55 -20.81
C LYS A 13 -2.26 -9.03 -20.64
N ALA A 14 -1.33 -8.37 -19.94
CA ALA A 14 -1.31 -6.91 -19.85
C ALA A 14 -0.74 -6.25 -21.11
N GLY A 15 -0.19 -7.04 -22.05
CA GLY A 15 0.51 -6.60 -23.25
C GLY A 15 1.84 -5.91 -22.97
N LEU A 16 2.56 -6.37 -21.95
CA LEU A 16 3.82 -5.80 -21.51
C LEU A 16 4.94 -6.85 -21.66
N GLU A 17 5.96 -6.54 -22.43
CA GLU A 17 7.21 -7.30 -22.49
C GLU A 17 8.30 -6.57 -21.72
N LEU A 18 9.04 -7.30 -20.89
CA LEU A 18 10.05 -6.75 -19.99
C LEU A 18 11.41 -7.36 -20.28
N ARG A 19 12.44 -6.51 -20.33
CA ARG A 19 13.85 -6.92 -20.38
C ARG A 19 14.56 -6.58 -19.09
N THR A 20 15.44 -7.46 -18.63
CA THR A 20 16.24 -7.23 -17.43
C THR A 20 17.68 -6.96 -17.82
N GLU A 21 18.21 -5.80 -17.45
CA GLU A 21 19.57 -5.39 -17.73
C GLU A 21 20.25 -4.95 -16.44
N LYS A 22 21.39 -5.55 -16.08
CA LYS A 22 22.24 -5.12 -14.96
C LYS A 22 21.45 -4.87 -13.64
N LYS A 23 20.48 -5.73 -13.32
CA LYS A 23 19.56 -5.66 -12.17
C LYS A 23 18.43 -4.62 -12.25
N ARG A 24 18.29 -3.92 -13.37
CA ARG A 24 17.15 -3.03 -13.68
C ARG A 24 16.20 -3.74 -14.62
N VAL A 25 14.92 -3.40 -14.53
CA VAL A 25 13.88 -3.97 -15.38
C VAL A 25 13.34 -2.85 -16.25
N PHE A 26 13.37 -3.04 -17.56
CA PHE A 26 12.90 -2.09 -18.57
C PHE A 26 11.74 -2.68 -19.36
N VAL A 27 10.89 -1.80 -19.89
CA VAL A 27 9.85 -2.16 -20.85
C VAL A 27 10.47 -2.35 -22.22
N ASP A 28 10.37 -3.56 -22.75
CA ASP A 28 10.93 -3.95 -24.05
C ASP A 28 9.93 -3.81 -25.20
N MET A 29 8.65 -4.05 -24.95
CA MET A 29 7.61 -3.77 -25.93
C MET A 29 6.27 -3.61 -25.23
N VAL A 30 5.44 -2.73 -25.77
CA VAL A 30 4.04 -2.57 -25.36
C VAL A 30 3.16 -3.00 -26.52
N ALA A 31 2.33 -4.02 -26.30
CA ALA A 31 1.43 -4.53 -27.33
C ALA A 31 0.32 -3.52 -27.64
N PHE A 32 -0.06 -3.44 -28.92
CA PHE A 32 -1.12 -2.54 -29.37
C PHE A 32 -2.48 -2.90 -28.76
N ASP A 33 -3.29 -1.90 -28.39
CA ASP A 33 -4.61 -2.02 -27.71
C ASP A 33 -4.59 -2.75 -26.35
N SER A 34 -3.39 -2.92 -25.77
CA SER A 34 -3.22 -3.58 -24.48
C SER A 34 -3.60 -2.69 -23.29
N LEU A 35 -3.74 -3.32 -22.11
CA LEU A 35 -3.92 -2.60 -20.84
C LEU A 35 -2.72 -1.72 -20.53
N ALA A 36 -1.51 -2.14 -20.89
CA ALA A 36 -0.28 -1.37 -20.72
C ALA A 36 -0.27 -0.10 -21.59
N GLN A 37 -0.68 -0.19 -22.87
CA GLN A 37 -0.80 0.97 -23.75
C GLN A 37 -1.87 1.95 -23.23
N LYS A 38 -3.02 1.44 -22.78
CA LYS A 38 -4.11 2.25 -22.21
C LYS A 38 -3.72 2.94 -20.89
N ALA A 39 -2.80 2.34 -20.13
CA ALA A 39 -2.22 2.95 -18.94
C ALA A 39 -1.15 4.02 -19.26
N GLY A 40 -0.79 4.21 -20.54
CA GLY A 40 0.20 5.19 -20.97
C GLY A 40 1.64 4.76 -20.72
N ILE A 41 1.91 3.45 -20.62
CA ILE A 41 3.27 2.92 -20.50
C ILE A 41 3.96 2.98 -21.86
N ASP A 42 5.21 3.43 -21.88
CA ASP A 42 6.01 3.56 -23.10
C ASP A 42 7.19 2.57 -23.11
N PHE A 43 7.74 2.36 -24.30
CA PHE A 43 8.98 1.63 -24.52
C PHE A 43 10.16 2.30 -23.80
N ASP A 44 11.15 1.51 -23.38
CA ASP A 44 12.35 1.95 -22.65
C ASP A 44 12.13 2.52 -21.24
N TRP A 45 10.92 2.45 -20.69
CA TRP A 45 10.68 2.85 -19.30
C TRP A 45 11.32 1.90 -18.29
N GLU A 46 11.94 2.46 -17.26
CA GLU A 46 12.50 1.72 -16.13
C GLU A 46 11.43 1.46 -15.06
N ILE A 47 11.24 0.19 -14.68
CA ILE A 47 10.34 -0.20 -13.60
C ILE A 47 11.06 -0.02 -12.27
N LEU A 48 10.77 1.10 -11.60
CA LEU A 48 11.37 1.44 -10.30
C LEU A 48 10.72 0.70 -9.14
N SER A 49 9.41 0.44 -9.19
CA SER A 49 8.67 -0.23 -8.12
C SER A 49 7.38 -0.85 -8.63
N LEU A 50 6.96 -1.96 -8.01
CA LEU A 50 5.71 -2.65 -8.28
C LEU A 50 4.82 -2.57 -7.05
N GLN A 51 3.61 -2.04 -7.23
CA GLN A 51 2.62 -2.03 -6.17
C GLN A 51 1.92 -3.39 -6.12
N ILE A 52 2.49 -4.32 -5.37
CA ILE A 52 1.85 -5.59 -5.08
C ILE A 52 0.77 -5.41 -4.01
N PRO A 53 -0.39 -6.08 -4.12
CA PRO A 53 -1.34 -6.15 -3.02
C PRO A 53 -0.63 -6.80 -1.84
N THR A 54 -0.32 -6.00 -0.84
CA THR A 54 0.24 -6.46 0.43
C THR A 54 -0.91 -6.76 1.36
N ASP A 55 -0.84 -7.88 2.08
CA ASP A 55 -1.77 -8.16 3.17
C ASP A 55 -1.60 -7.07 4.23
N ARG A 56 -2.52 -6.10 4.22
CA ARG A 56 -2.57 -5.08 5.25
C ARG A 56 -3.20 -5.73 6.47
N PRO A 57 -2.53 -5.77 7.64
CA PRO A 57 -3.19 -6.23 8.86
C PRO A 57 -4.48 -5.43 9.06
N ALA A 58 -5.53 -6.13 9.48
CA ALA A 58 -6.89 -5.58 9.53
C ALA A 58 -6.91 -4.18 10.16
N LYS A 59 -7.55 -3.21 9.50
CA LYS A 59 -7.52 -1.79 9.91
C LYS A 59 -8.04 -1.55 11.34
N GLN A 60 -8.71 -2.53 11.93
CA GLN A 60 -9.29 -2.49 13.27
C GLN A 60 -8.27 -2.35 14.42
N TRP A 61 -7.01 -2.72 14.20
CA TRP A 61 -5.97 -2.61 15.23
C TRP A 61 -5.65 -1.15 15.61
N VAL A 62 -6.05 -0.17 14.79
CA VAL A 62 -5.90 1.27 15.08
C VAL A 62 -6.90 1.75 16.14
N TYR A 63 -8.04 1.06 16.31
CA TYR A 63 -9.05 1.47 17.28
C TYR A 63 -8.61 1.24 18.72
N LEU A 64 -7.89 0.15 18.98
CA LEU A 64 -7.44 -0.20 20.33
C LEU A 64 -6.57 0.90 20.98
N PRO A 65 -5.50 1.42 20.34
CA PRO A 65 -4.73 2.52 20.91
C PRO A 65 -5.52 3.83 20.99
N ALA A 66 -6.43 4.10 20.04
CA ALA A 66 -7.27 5.30 20.07
C ALA A 66 -8.21 5.31 21.28
N PHE A 67 -8.85 4.19 21.59
CA PHE A 67 -9.71 4.06 22.78
C PHE A 67 -8.92 4.17 24.08
N LEU A 68 -7.70 3.66 24.13
CA LEU A 68 -6.82 3.74 25.31
C LEU A 68 -6.45 5.19 25.62
N LEU A 69 -6.09 5.97 24.59
CA LEU A 69 -5.82 7.40 24.72
C LEU A 69 -7.06 8.18 25.20
N LEU A 70 -8.24 7.87 24.65
CA LEU A 70 -9.49 8.51 25.08
C LEU A 70 -9.81 8.21 26.56
N ALA A 71 -9.66 6.95 26.99
CA ALA A 71 -9.88 6.57 28.38
C ALA A 71 -8.93 7.31 29.34
N LEU A 72 -7.65 7.43 28.96
CA LEU A 72 -6.65 8.17 29.73
C LEU A 72 -7.03 9.65 29.84
N LEU A 73 -7.47 10.26 28.74
CA LEU A 73 -7.87 11.66 28.69
C LEU A 73 -9.11 11.93 29.55
N ILE A 74 -10.09 11.03 29.56
CA ILE A 74 -11.27 11.10 30.44
C ILE A 74 -10.86 10.98 31.91
N PHE A 75 -9.96 10.06 32.26
CA PHE A 75 -9.48 9.87 33.63
C PHE A 75 -8.80 11.14 34.15
N VAL A 76 -7.91 11.73 33.36
CA VAL A 76 -7.21 12.98 33.70
C VAL A 76 -8.20 14.15 33.83
N GLN A 77 -9.19 14.26 32.93
CA GLN A 77 -10.22 15.30 33.03
C GLN A 77 -11.12 15.13 34.26
N ARG A 78 -11.54 13.89 34.59
CA ARG A 78 -12.35 13.60 35.78
C ARG A 78 -11.62 13.98 37.06
N LYS A 79 -10.33 13.65 37.16
CA LYS A 79 -9.48 14.03 38.31
C LYS A 79 -9.35 15.55 38.48
N ARG A 80 -9.42 16.32 37.40
CA ARG A 80 -9.38 17.80 37.45
C ARG A 80 -10.72 18.42 37.89
N ARG A 81 -11.85 17.81 37.53
CA ARG A 81 -13.18 18.33 37.87
C ARG A 81 -13.58 18.15 39.33
N THR A 82 -12.94 17.24 40.06
CA THR A 82 -13.11 17.07 41.52
C THR A 82 -12.41 18.15 42.35
N HIS A 83 -11.76 19.14 41.73
CA HIS A 83 -11.03 20.22 42.39
C HIS A 83 -11.56 21.60 41.95
N SER A 84 -12.88 21.78 41.90
CA SER A 84 -13.49 23.12 42.01
C SER A 84 -13.78 23.36 43.48
N PRO A 85 -12.98 24.18 44.18
CA PRO A 85 -13.29 24.57 45.54
C PRO A 85 -14.58 25.40 45.50
N GLU A 86 -15.58 24.96 46.26
CA GLU A 86 -16.69 25.82 46.65
C GLU A 86 -16.09 27.05 47.33
N SER A 87 -16.20 28.19 46.65
CA SER A 87 -16.15 29.49 47.29
C SER A 87 -17.53 29.75 47.88
N HIS A 88 -17.64 29.75 49.21
CA HIS A 88 -18.43 30.71 50.00
C HIS A 88 -18.16 30.52 51.49
#